data_AF-A0A7C1LRQ3-F1
#
_entry.id   AF-A0A7C1LRQ3-F1
#
_cell.length_a   1.000
_cell.length_b   1.000
_cell.length_c   1.000
_cell.angle_alpha   90.00
_cell.angle_beta   90.00
_cell.angle_gamma   90.00
#
_symmetry.space_group_name_H-M   'P 1'
#
loop_
_entity.id
_entity.type
_entity.pdbx_description
1 polymer ?
#
loop_
_entity_poly.entity_id
_entity_poly.type
_entity_poly.pdbx_seq_one_letter_code
_entity_poly.pdbx_strand_id
1 'polypeptide(L)' 'MNDLYEMELHEVINYDNFEVCRVPGGWVYRFLEENYIHGTENLDTNKMILVDSVFVPLNDEMRSITNV' A
#
# COMPACT_ATOMS: atom_id res chain seq x y z
N MET A 1 -12.99 9.13 -5.41
CA MET A 1 -11.55 9.39 -5.27
C MET A 1 -11.02 8.33 -4.32
N ASN A 2 -9.96 7.63 -4.72
CA ASN A 2 -9.31 6.67 -3.84
C ASN A 2 -8.28 7.48 -3.06
N ASP A 3 -8.59 7.81 -1.82
CA ASP A 3 -7.66 8.53 -0.96
C ASP A 3 -6.92 7.53 -0.08
N LEU A 4 -5.61 7.72 0.07
CA LEU A 4 -4.80 6.94 1.01
C LEU A 4 -4.40 7.85 2.16
N TYR A 5 -4.96 7.63 3.35
CA TYR A 5 -4.71 8.49 4.53
C TYR A 5 -4.95 9.97 4.24
N GLU A 6 -6.07 10.31 3.58
CA GLU A 6 -6.41 11.68 3.17
C GLU A 6 -5.46 12.30 2.12
N MET A 7 -4.55 11.50 1.54
CA MET A 7 -3.71 11.91 0.42
C MET A 7 -4.28 11.44 -0.91
N GLU A 8 -4.12 12.27 -1.95
CA GLU A 8 -4.44 11.91 -3.33
C GLU A 8 -3.57 10.71 -3.77
N LEU A 9 -4.23 9.63 -4.19
CA LEU A 9 -3.54 8.45 -4.69
C LEU A 9 -3.31 8.59 -6.19
N HIS A 10 -2.05 8.74 -6.59
CA HIS A 10 -1.68 8.86 -8.00
C HIS A 10 -1.59 7.50 -8.69
N GLU A 11 -1.01 6.50 -8.01
CA GLU A 11 -0.71 5.18 -8.58
C GLU A 11 -0.61 4.12 -7.48
N VAL A 12 -0.96 2.87 -7.80
CA VAL A 12 -0.77 1.71 -6.93
C VAL A 12 -0.12 0.59 -7.71
N ILE A 13 0.95 0.02 -7.17
CA ILE A 13 1.58 -1.20 -7.65
C ILE A 13 1.34 -2.29 -6.60
N ASN A 14 0.67 -3.37 -7.01
CA ASN A 14 0.34 -4.48 -6.12
C ASN A 14 1.33 -5.64 -6.28
N TYR A 15 1.74 -6.20 -5.16
CA TYR A 15 2.49 -7.45 -5.05
C TYR A 15 1.73 -8.40 -4.11
N ASP A 16 2.18 -9.65 -4.01
CA ASP A 16 1.48 -10.69 -3.27
C ASP A 16 1.24 -10.34 -1.79
N ASN A 17 2.20 -9.67 -1.15
CA ASN A 17 2.17 -9.34 0.28
C ASN A 17 2.52 -7.87 0.60
N PHE A 18 2.63 -7.03 -0.42
CA PHE A 18 2.81 -5.59 -0.22
C PHE A 18 2.27 -4.80 -1.40
N GLU A 19 1.94 -3.53 -1.16
CA GLU A 19 1.62 -2.59 -2.23
C GLU A 19 2.43 -1.30 -2.06
N VAL A 20 2.71 -0.67 -3.19
CA VAL A 20 3.44 0.60 -3.25
C VAL A 20 2.51 1.65 -3.83
N CYS A 21 2.22 2.67 -3.04
CA CYS A 21 1.30 3.73 -3.39
C CYS A 21 2.06 5.02 -3.67
N ARG A 22 1.86 5.61 -4.85
CA ARG A 22 2.39 6.94 -5.17
C ARG A 22 1.43 8.01 -4.66
N VAL A 23 1.96 8.94 -3.88
CA VAL A 23 1.21 10.08 -3.32
C VAL A 23 1.98 11.38 -3.57
N PRO A 24 1.37 12.57 -3.40
CA PRO A 24 2.11 13.82 -3.39
C PRO A 24 3.29 13.77 -2.40
N GLY A 25 4.49 14.08 -2.90
CA GLY A 25 5.68 14.20 -2.06
C GLY A 25 6.35 12.89 -1.65
N GLY A 26 5.87 11.71 -2.09
CA GLY A 26 6.56 10.46 -1.78
C GLY A 26 5.84 9.19 -2.21
N TRP A 27 6.23 8.10 -1.57
CA TRP A 27 5.66 6.78 -1.73
C TRP A 27 5.25 6.22 -0.37
N VAL A 28 4.17 5.45 -0.33
CA VAL A 28 3.76 4.68 0.84
C VAL A 28 3.90 3.20 0.51
N TYR A 29 4.72 2.50 1.27
CA TYR A 29 4.82 1.05 1.23
C TYR A 29 3.87 0.48 2.28
N ARG A 30 2.98 -0.41 1.88
CA ARG A 30 2.01 -1.06 2.77
C ARG A 30 2.24 -2.56 2.74
N PHE A 31 2.51 -3.14 3.90
CA PHE A 31 2.68 -4.57 4.06
C PHE A 31 1.36 -5.22 4.43
N LEU A 32 0.97 -6.23 3.65
CA LEU A 32 -0.30 -6.92 3.78
C LEU A 32 -0.03 -8.37 4.17
N GLU A 33 -0.75 -8.85 5.18
CA GLU A 33 -0.70 -10.26 5.59
C GLU A 33 -2.07 -10.91 5.35
N GLU A 34 -2.04 -12.13 4.82
CA GLU A 34 -3.22 -12.96 4.73
C GLU A 34 -3.64 -13.39 6.13
N ASN A 35 -4.79 -12.90 6.57
CA ASN A 35 -5.41 -13.40 7.78
C ASN A 35 -6.54 -14.35 7.40
N TYR A 36 -6.40 -15.59 7.85
CA TYR A 36 -7.40 -16.63 7.66
C TYR A 36 -8.41 -16.56 8.80
N ILE A 37 -9.60 -16.08 8.49
CA ILE A 37 -10.71 -16.08 9.46
C ILE A 37 -11.52 -17.35 9.21
N HIS A 38 -11.40 -18.30 10.14
CA HIS A 38 -12.22 -19.51 10.10
C HIS A 38 -13.65 -19.18 10.52
N GLY A 39 -14.57 -19.19 9.55
CA GLY A 39 -15.98 -18.92 9.78
C GLY A 39 -16.71 -20.16 10.29
N THR A 40 -17.67 -19.97 11.21
CA THR A 40 -18.50 -21.06 11.77
C THR A 40 -19.46 -21.73 10.75
N GLU A 41 -19.56 -21.20 9.52
CA GLU A 41 -20.50 -21.66 8.49
C GLU A 41 -19.80 -22.04 7.16
N ASN A 42 -18.60 -22.63 7.21
CA ASN A 42 -17.83 -23.07 6.02
C ASN A 42 -17.51 -21.95 4.99
N LEU A 43 -17.48 -20.70 5.43
CA LEU A 43 -17.01 -19.56 4.65
C LEU A 43 -15.64 -19.16 5.17
N ASP A 44 -14.63 -19.92 4.73
CA ASP A 44 -13.25 -19.49 4.90
C ASP A 44 -13.05 -18.22 4.06
N THR A 45 -12.75 -17.12 4.74
CA THR A 45 -12.49 -15.85 4.10
C THR A 45 -11.03 -15.48 4.30
N ASN A 46 -10.26 -15.52 3.21
CA ASN A 46 -8.94 -14.89 3.16
C ASN A 46 -9.15 -13.39 3.07
N LYS A 47 -8.72 -12.66 4.10
CA LYS A 47 -8.71 -11.20 4.09
C LYS A 47 -7.29 -10.72 4.20
N MET A 48 -6.87 -9.87 3.26
CA MET A 48 -5.63 -9.11 3.39
C MET A 48 -5.82 -8.03 4.43
N ILE A 49 -5.00 -8.04 5.46
CA ILE A 49 -4.99 -7.02 6.51
C ILE A 49 -3.69 -6.23 6.40
N LEU A 50 -3.81 -4.90 6.49
CA LEU A 50 -2.65 -4.02 6.59
C LEU A 50 -1.97 -4.26 7.95
N VAL A 51 -0.72 -4.69 7.92
CA VAL A 51 0.08 -4.93 9.12
C VAL A 51 0.96 -3.73 9.46
N ASP A 52 1.57 -3.14 8.43
CA ASP A 52 2.48 -2.02 8.61
C ASP A 52 2.48 -1.11 7.38
N SER A 53 2.85 0.16 7.58
CA SER A 53 3.05 1.11 6.50
C SER A 53 4.21 2.06 6.76
N VAL A 54 4.97 2.32 5.69
CA VAL A 54 6.15 3.19 5.72
C VAL A 54 6.02 4.27 4.66
N PHE A 55 6.11 5.53 5.06
CA PHE A 55 6.19 6.66 4.15
C PHE A 55 7.66 6.96 3.81
N VAL A 56 7.95 7.02 2.51
CA VAL A 56 9.26 7.38 1.97
C VAL A 56 9.12 8.69 1.21
N PRO A 57 9.65 9.82 1.73
CA PRO A 57 9.57 11.10 1.03
C PRO A 57 10.42 11.09 -0.23
N LEU A 58 9.95 11.79 -1.26
CA LEU A 58 10.74 12.11 -2.45
C LEU A 58 11.91 13.01 -2.04
N ASN A 59 13.11 12.45 -1.95
CA ASN A 59 14.34 13.21 -1.77
C ASN A 59 14.95 13.60 -3.13
N ASP A 60 15.92 14.52 -3.11
CA ASP A 60 16.55 15.04 -4.34
C ASP A 60 17.26 13.95 -5.15
N GLU A 61 17.77 12.92 -4.48
CA GLU A 61 18.39 11.76 -5.13
C GLU A 61 17.35 10.97 -5.94
N MET A 62 16.15 10.75 -5.40
CA MET A 62 15.06 10.09 -6.10
C MET A 62 14.45 10.94 -7.21
N ARG A 63 14.39 12.27 -7.05
CA ARG A 63 13.93 13.18 -8.12
C ARG A 63 14.75 13.02 -9.39
N SER A 64 16.06 12.82 -9.26
CA SER A 64 16.97 12.62 -10.40
C SER A 64 16.67 11.35 -11.22
N ILE A 65 16.02 10.35 -10.61
CA ILE A 65 15.68 9.07 -11.23
C ILE A 65 14.27 9.10 -11.82
N THR A 66 13.35 9.86 -11.21
CA THR A 66 11.92 9.82 -11.57
C THR A 66 11.49 10.76 -12.70
N ASN A 67 12.35 11.64 -13.22
CA ASN A 67 12.00 12.63 -14.27
C ASN A 67 10.66 13.35 -14.03
N VAL A 68 10.39 13.72 -12.77
CA VAL A 68 9.25 14.55 -12.36
C VAL A 68 9.75 15.94 -12.01
#